data_AF-A0A953AY36-F1
#
_entry.id   AF-A0A953AY36-F1
#
_cell.length_a   1.000
_cell.length_b   1.000
_cell.length_c   1.000
_cell.angle_alpha   90.00
_cell.angle_beta   90.00
_cell.angle_gamma   90.00
#
_symmetry.space_group_name_H-M   'P 1'
#
loop_
_entity.id
_entity.type
_entity.pdbx_description
1 polymer ?
#
loop_
_entity_poly.entity_id
_entity_poly.type
_entity_poly.pdbx_seq_one_letter_code
_entity_poly.pdbx_strand_id
1 'polypeptide(L)'
;LDAGPVFSIEAVIWTAVGGRGTIIGPFIGAFLVRGAEFFLSGVLADYWQLVMGGLFIFVVLVMRDGIVGTIGNWVRRRRGGTFEQIIAEADQKAHDRQTDWRPEGAPATDQSV
;
A
#
# COMPACT_ATOMS: atom_id res chain seq x y z
N LEU A 1 29.84 10.99 -16.55
CA LEU A 1 28.36 11.01 -16.43
C LEU A 1 27.84 9.79 -17.16
N ASP A 2 28.12 8.61 -16.59
CA ASP A 2 27.75 7.33 -17.17
C ASP A 2 26.40 6.93 -16.58
N ALA A 3 25.34 7.61 -17.00
CA ALA A 3 23.98 7.11 -16.83
C ALA A 3 23.77 5.92 -17.79
N GLY A 4 24.64 4.92 -17.67
CA GLY A 4 24.72 3.75 -18.52
C GLY A 4 23.80 2.62 -18.04
N PRO A 5 23.91 1.43 -18.66
CA PRO A 5 23.02 0.27 -18.44
C PRO A 5 22.82 -0.14 -16.97
N VAL A 6 23.77 0.17 -16.10
CA VAL A 6 23.78 -0.19 -14.67
C VAL A 6 22.61 0.42 -13.91
N PHE A 7 22.29 1.69 -14.13
CA PHE A 7 21.21 2.36 -13.43
C PHE A 7 19.85 1.72 -13.75
N SER A 8 19.64 1.30 -14.99
CA SER A 8 18.42 0.58 -15.39
C SER A 8 18.31 -0.78 -14.71
N ILE A 9 19.41 -1.51 -14.55
CA ILE A 9 19.41 -2.81 -13.87
C ILE A 9 19.12 -2.62 -12.38
N GLU A 10 19.75 -1.63 -11.74
CA GLU A 10 19.46 -1.28 -10.34
C GLU A 10 17.98 -0.93 -10.14
N ALA A 11 17.40 -0.12 -11.02
CA ALA A 11 15.98 0.25 -10.96
C ALA A 11 15.05 -0.97 -11.09
N VAL A 12 15.37 -1.92 -11.97
CA VAL A 12 14.62 -3.18 -12.11
C VAL A 12 14.75 -4.03 -10.84
N ILE A 13 15.94 -4.12 -10.25
CA ILE A 13 16.17 -4.83 -8.99
C ILE A 13 15.37 -4.20 -7.87
N TRP A 14 15.40 -2.87 -7.69
CA TRP A 14 14.61 -2.17 -6.65
C TRP A 14 13.11 -2.44 -6.79
N THR A 15 12.61 -2.46 -8.03
CA THR A 15 11.20 -2.74 -8.32
C THR A 15 10.83 -4.20 -8.05
N ALA A 16 11.70 -5.14 -8.41
CA ALA A 16 11.54 -6.56 -8.10
C ALA A 16 11.51 -6.78 -6.59
N VAL A 17 12.43 -6.14 -5.86
CA VAL A 17 12.57 -6.21 -4.40
C VAL A 17 11.35 -5.65 -3.67
N GLY A 18 10.93 -4.45 -4.05
CA GLY A 18 9.78 -3.78 -3.43
C GLY A 18 8.43 -4.39 -3.80
N GLY A 19 8.34 -5.01 -4.97
CA GLY A 19 7.13 -5.60 -5.54
C GLY A 19 6.53 -4.73 -6.66
N ARG A 20 6.09 -5.39 -7.73
CA ARG A 20 5.54 -4.79 -8.97
C ARG A 20 4.15 -4.15 -8.86
N GLY A 21 3.53 -4.17 -7.68
CA GLY A 21 2.13 -3.76 -7.48
C GLY A 21 1.91 -2.29 -7.11
N THR A 22 2.96 -1.54 -6.74
CA THR A 22 2.84 -0.13 -6.35
C THR A 22 4.12 0.67 -6.66
N ILE A 23 4.01 1.99 -6.85
CA ILE A 23 5.15 2.92 -7.02
C ILE A 23 5.97 3.05 -5.72
N ILE A 24 5.34 2.83 -4.56
CA ILE A 24 6.01 2.87 -3.26
C ILE A 24 6.95 1.66 -3.06
N GLY A 25 6.67 0.53 -3.72
CA GLY A 25 7.53 -0.66 -3.70
C GLY A 25 8.98 -0.35 -4.09
N PRO A 26 9.24 0.16 -5.30
CA PRO A 26 10.57 0.55 -5.75
C PRO A 26 11.33 1.47 -4.78
N PHE A 27 10.67 2.44 -4.13
CA PHE A 27 11.31 3.31 -3.14
C PHE A 27 11.82 2.54 -1.92
N ILE A 28 10.99 1.65 -1.37
CA ILE A 28 11.38 0.78 -0.24
C ILE A 28 12.45 -0.22 -0.68
N GLY A 29 12.32 -0.77 -1.89
CA GLY A 29 13.30 -1.69 -2.48
C GLY A 29 14.66 -1.04 -2.69
N ALA A 30 14.71 0.22 -3.11
CA ALA A 30 15.95 0.99 -3.25
C ALA A 30 16.66 1.16 -1.90
N PHE A 31 15.92 1.52 -0.85
CA PHE A 31 16.47 1.65 0.50
C PHE A 31 17.03 0.34 1.04
N LEU A 32 16.32 -0.76 0.82
CA LEU A 32 16.77 -2.08 1.25
C LEU A 32 17.99 -2.57 0.47
N VAL A 33 18.00 -2.41 -0.85
CA VAL A 33 19.15 -2.82 -1.68
C VAL A 33 20.38 -1.98 -1.35
N ARG A 34 20.23 -0.65 -1.27
CA ARG A 34 21.33 0.24 -0.87
C ARG A 34 21.77 0.01 0.57
N GLY A 35 20.84 -0.25 1.48
CA GLY A 35 21.15 -0.61 2.86
C GLY A 35 21.91 -1.93 2.94
N ALA A 36 21.45 -2.96 2.22
CA ALA A 36 22.13 -4.23 2.12
C ALA A 36 23.54 -4.04 1.56
N GLU A 37 23.73 -3.31 0.47
CA GLU A 37 25.05 -3.00 -0.10
C GLU A 37 25.99 -2.35 0.92
N PHE A 38 25.49 -1.39 1.71
CA PHE A 38 26.25 -0.74 2.79
C PHE A 38 26.61 -1.71 3.94
N PHE A 39 25.63 -2.49 4.42
CA PHE A 39 25.85 -3.50 5.46
C PHE A 39 26.80 -4.58 4.99
N LEU A 40 26.64 -5.04 3.75
CA LEU A 40 27.52 -5.99 3.11
C LEU A 40 28.94 -5.39 3.07
N SER A 41 29.14 -4.20 2.54
CA SER A 41 30.48 -3.59 2.43
C SER A 41 31.21 -3.45 3.78
N GLY A 42 30.49 -3.20 4.88
CA GLY A 42 31.08 -3.12 6.23
C GLY A 42 31.31 -4.47 6.92
N VAL A 43 30.54 -5.51 6.57
CA VAL A 43 30.48 -6.80 7.29
C VAL A 43 31.13 -7.95 6.50
N LEU A 44 31.40 -7.75 5.19
CA LEU A 44 31.85 -8.78 4.25
C LEU A 44 33.21 -9.42 4.55
N ALA A 45 34.05 -8.81 5.39
CA ALA A 45 35.34 -9.39 5.73
C ALA A 45 35.21 -10.55 6.74
N ASP A 46 34.34 -10.44 7.76
CA ASP A 46 34.33 -11.37 8.90
C ASP A 46 33.07 -12.26 8.98
N TYR A 47 31.93 -11.90 8.37
CA TYR A 47 30.65 -12.60 8.59
C TYR A 47 30.01 -13.15 7.32
N TRP A 48 30.82 -13.74 6.45
CA TRP A 48 30.40 -14.34 5.17
C TRP A 48 29.11 -15.20 5.25
N GLN A 49 28.97 -16.02 6.29
CA GLN A 49 27.79 -16.89 6.47
C GLN A 49 26.52 -16.11 6.85
N LEU A 50 26.64 -15.01 7.60
CA LEU A 50 25.51 -14.13 7.95
C LEU A 50 25.00 -13.42 6.70
N VAL A 51 25.91 -12.99 5.81
CA VAL A 51 25.59 -12.38 4.52
C VAL A 51 24.78 -13.36 3.65
N MET A 52 25.22 -14.62 3.56
CA MET A 52 24.50 -15.65 2.80
C MET A 52 23.10 -15.90 3.37
N GLY A 53 22.94 -15.94 4.70
CA GLY A 53 21.64 -16.06 5.35
C GLY A 53 20.72 -14.85 5.10
N GLY A 54 21.27 -13.64 5.18
CA GLY A 54 20.55 -12.39 4.91
C GLY A 54 20.12 -12.28 3.45
N LEU A 55 21.02 -12.57 2.52
CA LEU A 55 20.74 -12.59 1.08
C LEU A 55 19.68 -13.65 0.72
N PHE A 56 19.72 -14.81 1.38
CA PHE A 56 18.71 -15.86 1.20
C PHE A 56 17.32 -15.40 1.66
N ILE A 57 17.21 -14.87 2.88
CA ILE A 57 15.94 -14.32 3.40
C ILE A 57 15.43 -13.21 2.46
N PHE A 58 16.34 -12.34 2.03
CA PHE A 58 16.02 -11.25 1.10
C PHE A 58 15.46 -11.77 -0.22
N VAL A 59 16.16 -12.70 -0.89
CA VAL A 59 15.69 -13.32 -2.14
C VAL A 59 14.33 -13.99 -1.95
N VAL A 60 14.09 -14.70 -0.85
CA VAL A 60 12.81 -15.38 -0.60
C VAL A 60 11.66 -14.39 -0.36
N LEU A 61 11.91 -13.30 0.38
CA LEU A 61 10.91 -12.25 0.60
C LEU A 61 10.55 -11.53 -0.70
N VAL A 62 11.57 -11.25 -1.51
CA VAL A 62 11.44 -10.54 -2.79
C VAL A 62 10.78 -11.41 -3.85
N MET A 63 11.22 -12.66 -3.97
CA MET A 63 10.75 -13.57 -5.02
C MET A 63 9.35 -14.14 -4.75
N ARG A 64 8.86 -14.13 -3.50
CA ARG A 64 7.55 -14.75 -3.18
C ARG A 64 6.34 -13.87 -3.51
N ASP A 65 6.33 -12.61 -3.07
CA ASP A 65 5.21 -11.68 -3.32
C ASP A 65 5.65 -10.21 -3.43
N GLY A 66 6.93 -9.92 -3.20
CA GLY A 66 7.41 -8.58 -2.91
C GLY A 66 6.90 -8.05 -1.57
N ILE A 67 7.60 -7.08 -1.00
CA ILE A 67 7.28 -6.49 0.30
C ILE A 67 5.90 -5.86 0.30
N VAL A 68 5.56 -5.14 -0.77
CA VAL A 68 4.27 -4.45 -0.86
C VAL A 68 3.11 -5.40 -1.18
N GLY A 69 3.35 -6.53 -1.86
CA GLY A 69 2.31 -7.55 -2.07
C GLY A 69 1.86 -8.19 -0.75
N THR A 70 2.82 -8.49 0.12
CA THR A 70 2.56 -9.08 1.45
C THR A 70 1.86 -8.10 2.39
N ILE A 71 2.35 -6.86 2.46
CA ILE A 71 1.74 -5.80 3.29
C ILE A 71 0.37 -5.40 2.73
N GLY A 72 0.23 -5.30 1.41
CA GLY A 72 -1.02 -4.97 0.74
C GLY A 72 -2.14 -5.97 1.04
N ASN A 73 -1.83 -7.26 1.12
CA ASN A 73 -2.80 -8.28 1.53
C ASN A 73 -3.14 -8.21 3.02
N TRP A 74 -2.18 -7.88 3.89
CA TRP A 74 -2.42 -7.71 5.32
C TRP A 74 -3.24 -6.46 5.66
N VAL A 75 -2.99 -5.35 4.96
CA VAL A 75 -3.74 -4.09 5.10
C VAL A 75 -5.14 -4.22 4.52
N ARG A 76 -5.33 -4.94 3.40
CA ARG A 76 -6.67 -5.21 2.85
C ARG A 76 -7.54 -6.00 3.81
N ARG A 77 -6.95 -6.96 4.55
CA ARG A 77 -7.65 -7.70 5.60
C ARG A 77 -8.07 -6.82 6.79
N ARG A 78 -7.49 -5.63 6.97
CA ARG A 78 -7.87 -4.68 8.04
C ARG A 78 -8.81 -3.55 7.58
N ARG A 79 -8.84 -3.21 6.28
CA ARG A 79 -9.66 -2.11 5.75
C ARG A 79 -11.08 -2.48 5.32
N GLY A 80 -11.47 -3.75 5.43
CA GLY A 80 -12.81 -4.21 5.03
C GLY A 80 -13.98 -3.70 5.88
N GLY A 81 -13.76 -2.97 6.98
CA GLY A 81 -14.85 -2.49 7.84
C GLY A 81 -15.30 -1.04 7.58
N THR A 82 -14.37 -0.13 7.27
CA THR A 82 -14.66 1.32 7.37
C THR A 82 -15.29 1.92 6.11
N PHE A 83 -14.89 1.46 4.92
CA PHE A 83 -15.39 2.03 3.66
C PHE A 83 -16.81 1.57 3.33
N GLU A 84 -17.11 0.30 3.64
CA GLU A 84 -18.45 -0.28 3.58
C GLU A 84 -19.40 0.44 4.54
N GLN A 85 -18.97 0.73 5.77
CA GLN A 85 -19.79 1.47 6.74
C GLN A 85 -20.12 2.89 6.27
N ILE A 86 -19.15 3.62 5.70
CA ILE A 86 -19.38 5.00 5.24
C ILE A 86 -20.33 5.04 4.03
N ILE A 87 -20.20 4.09 3.10
CA ILE A 87 -21.08 4.01 1.92
C ILE A 87 -22.47 3.51 2.32
N ALA A 88 -22.58 2.50 3.19
CA ALA A 88 -23.85 2.00 3.71
C ALA A 88 -24.59 3.08 4.51
N GLU A 89 -23.88 3.85 5.35
CA GLU A 89 -24.46 4.97 6.09
C GLU A 89 -24.90 6.10 5.14
N ALA A 90 -24.12 6.39 4.09
CA ALA A 90 -24.49 7.40 3.10
C ALA A 90 -25.73 7.02 2.28
N ASP A 91 -25.86 5.74 1.90
CA ASP A 91 -27.00 5.20 1.16
C ASP A 91 -28.27 5.19 2.03
N GLN A 92 -28.15 4.73 3.27
CA GLN A 92 -29.26 4.72 4.23
C GLN A 92 -29.76 6.14 4.56
N LYS A 93 -28.84 7.09 4.74
CA LYS A 93 -29.19 8.50 4.98
C LYS A 93 -29.78 9.19 3.76
N ALA A 94 -29.47 8.72 2.56
CA ALA A 94 -30.12 9.17 1.32
C ALA A 94 -31.54 8.59 1.20
N HIS A 95 -31.74 7.32 1.58
CA HIS A 95 -33.05 6.67 1.59
C HIS A 95 -34.00 7.25 2.66
N ASP A 96 -33.50 7.57 3.85
CA ASP A 96 -34.30 8.19 4.91
C ASP A 96 -34.71 9.62 4.54
N ARG A 97 -33.80 10.39 3.93
CA ARG A 97 -34.12 11.75 3.44
C ARG A 97 -35.09 11.71 2.26
N GLN A 98 -34.98 10.67 1.44
CA GLN A 98 -35.97 10.30 0.44
C GLN A 98 -37.03 9.37 1.04
N THR A 99 -37.52 9.62 2.23
CA THR A 99 -38.82 9.13 2.72
C THR A 99 -39.44 10.18 3.62
N ASP A 100 -38.58 10.96 4.25
CA ASP A 100 -38.86 12.14 5.05
C ASP A 100 -38.96 13.46 4.24
N TRP A 101 -39.30 13.42 2.94
CA TRP A 101 -39.52 14.62 2.11
C TRP A 101 -40.76 15.44 2.51
N ARG A 102 -41.20 15.37 3.77
CA ARG A 102 -42.29 16.18 4.31
C ARG A 102 -41.77 17.62 4.43
N PRO A 103 -42.40 18.60 3.77
CA PRO A 103 -42.00 20.00 3.91
C PRO A 103 -42.35 20.47 5.32
N GLU A 104 -41.41 20.31 6.25
CA GLU A 104 -41.43 20.86 7.61
C GLU A 104 -41.36 22.40 7.48
N GLY A 105 -42.52 23.01 7.23
CA GLY A 105 -42.63 24.44 6.90
C GLY A 105 -43.65 24.79 5.83
N ALA A 106 -44.41 23.82 5.28
CA ALA A 106 -45.58 24.18 4.47
C ALA A 106 -46.57 24.97 5.35
N PRO A 107 -46.86 26.25 5.05
CA PRO A 107 -47.80 27.03 5.85
C PRO A 107 -49.11 26.28 5.84
N ALA A 108 -49.64 25.96 7.03
CA ALA A 108 -50.98 25.42 7.18
C ALA A 108 -51.91 26.41 6.47
N THR A 109 -52.33 26.05 5.27
CA THR A 109 -53.33 26.79 4.54
C THR A 109 -54.61 26.50 5.29
N ASP A 110 -54.92 27.42 6.20
CA ASP A 110 -56.18 27.47 6.92
C ASP A 110 -57.29 27.62 5.87
N GLN A 111 -57.93 26.49 5.57
CA GLN A 111 -59.07 26.37 4.67
C GLN A 111 -60.40 26.48 5.44
N SER A 112 -60.47 27.20 6.57
CA SER A 112 -61.76 27.53 7.17
C SER A 112 -62.38 28.76 6.49
N VAL A 113 -63.10 28.47 5.40
CA VAL A 113 -64.31 29.19 4.97
C VAL A 113 -65.43 29.04 6.01
#